data_AF-Q8KK19-F1
#
_entry.id   AF-Q8KK19-F1
#
_cell.length_a   1.000
_cell.length_b   1.000
_cell.length_c   1.000
_cell.angle_alpha   90.00
_cell.angle_beta   90.00
_cell.angle_gamma   90.00
#
_symmetry.space_group_name_H-M   'P 1'
#
loop_
_entity.id
_entity.type
_entity.pdbx_description
1 polymer ?
#
loop_
_entity_poly.entity_id
_entity_poly.type
_entity_poly.pdbx_seq_one_letter_code
_entity_poly.pdbx_strand_id
1 'polypeptide(L)'
;MKNHLSALRCAVLLAMPLIAFPALSAQQDTHPVDVRAFDVGGVKTGMSIEEARTAMAKNFGASSSAITESKSLPSQVTTLITGTEQIMFLVYDNNGTRMQVSFEPRVPYDKNNPMAVSQISYELPWSKDNEKAMNDAALKKYGPVSQNNMNPLWCDKPLPGTGMGCASDSATLEVSGTKLRMYDPAWTNARIKFMEEKNATKPQF
;
A
#
# COMPACT_ATOMS: atom_id res chain seq x y z
N MET A 1 21.36 -86.85 16.96
CA MET A 1 21.73 -85.67 16.13
C MET A 1 20.91 -85.68 14.84
N LYS A 2 19.90 -84.82 14.75
CA LYS A 2 19.39 -84.12 13.54
C LYS A 2 18.02 -83.54 13.87
N ASN A 3 18.01 -82.22 14.01
CA ASN A 3 16.83 -81.35 14.14
C ASN A 3 16.01 -81.39 12.85
N HIS A 4 14.68 -81.19 12.93
CA HIS A 4 13.93 -80.30 12.03
C HIS A 4 12.56 -79.93 12.66
N LEU A 5 12.49 -78.70 13.20
CA LEU A 5 11.34 -77.78 13.22
C LEU A 5 10.81 -77.59 11.77
N SER A 6 9.61 -77.15 11.40
CA SER A 6 8.42 -76.53 11.99
C SER A 6 7.40 -76.37 10.85
N ALA A 7 6.10 -76.24 11.13
CA ALA A 7 5.22 -75.36 10.34
C ALA A 7 3.87 -75.11 11.05
N LEU A 8 3.84 -74.16 11.98
CA LEU A 8 2.59 -73.49 12.38
C LEU A 8 2.52 -72.17 11.60
N ARG A 9 1.49 -72.03 10.75
CA ARG A 9 1.25 -70.79 9.99
C ARG A 9 0.60 -69.75 10.91
N CYS A 10 1.37 -68.76 11.36
CA CYS A 10 0.81 -67.55 11.97
C CYS A 10 0.37 -66.59 10.86
N ALA A 11 -0.93 -66.33 10.80
CA ALA A 11 -1.51 -65.23 10.04
C ALA A 11 -1.19 -63.90 10.77
N VAL A 12 -0.51 -62.98 10.09
CA VAL A 12 -0.27 -61.62 10.57
C VAL A 12 -1.31 -60.71 9.94
N LEU A 13 -2.25 -60.23 10.77
CA LEU A 13 -3.13 -59.10 10.45
C LEU A 13 -2.35 -57.80 10.67
N LEU A 14 -1.99 -57.11 9.59
CA LEU A 14 -1.42 -55.76 9.65
C LEU A 14 -2.55 -54.74 9.85
N ALA A 15 -2.69 -54.20 11.06
CA ALA A 15 -3.51 -53.03 11.32
C ALA A 15 -2.76 -51.76 10.87
N MET A 16 -3.26 -51.06 9.86
CA MET A 16 -2.76 -49.74 9.46
C MET A 16 -3.29 -48.66 10.41
N PRO A 17 -2.43 -47.84 11.04
CA PRO A 17 -2.88 -46.67 11.77
C PRO A 17 -3.21 -45.55 10.77
N LEU A 18 -4.48 -45.17 10.70
CA LEU A 18 -4.93 -43.94 10.06
C LEU A 18 -4.39 -42.76 10.87
N ILE A 19 -3.25 -42.21 10.47
CA ILE A 19 -2.75 -40.94 10.99
C ILE A 19 -3.58 -39.84 10.32
N ALA A 20 -4.65 -39.41 11.01
CA ALA A 20 -5.36 -38.20 10.67
C ALA A 20 -4.48 -37.00 11.06
N PHE A 21 -3.81 -36.40 10.08
CA PHE A 21 -3.24 -35.07 10.24
C PHE A 21 -4.37 -34.05 10.17
N PRO A 22 -4.67 -33.28 11.23
CA PRO A 22 -5.51 -32.11 11.06
C PRO A 22 -4.70 -31.13 10.20
N ALA A 23 -5.17 -30.89 8.98
CA ALA A 23 -4.77 -29.70 8.25
C ALA A 23 -5.30 -28.50 9.03
N LEU A 24 -4.52 -27.98 9.98
CA LEU A 24 -4.67 -26.59 10.38
C LEU A 24 -4.31 -25.77 9.14
N SER A 25 -5.32 -25.41 8.37
CA SER A 25 -5.25 -24.22 7.54
C SER A 25 -4.93 -23.07 8.48
N ALA A 26 -3.67 -22.63 8.51
CA ALA A 26 -3.30 -21.37 9.15
C ALA A 26 -4.04 -20.28 8.39
N GLN A 27 -5.25 -19.94 8.87
CA GLN A 27 -5.96 -18.76 8.46
C GLN A 27 -5.01 -17.61 8.79
N GLN A 28 -4.45 -16.95 7.76
CA GLN A 28 -3.68 -15.74 8.03
C GLN A 28 -4.64 -14.77 8.70
N ASP A 29 -4.43 -14.57 10.00
CA ASP A 29 -5.26 -13.71 10.82
C ASP A 29 -5.23 -12.32 10.21
N THR A 30 -6.41 -11.79 9.90
CA THR A 30 -6.55 -10.40 9.48
C THR A 30 -6.04 -9.50 10.60
N HIS A 31 -5.04 -8.66 10.34
CA HIS A 31 -4.51 -7.74 11.35
C HIS A 31 -4.37 -6.31 10.82
N PRO A 32 -4.69 -5.31 11.65
CA PRO A 32 -4.53 -3.91 11.27
C PRO A 32 -3.04 -3.53 11.25
N VAL A 33 -2.67 -2.67 10.30
CA VAL A 33 -1.34 -2.08 10.16
C VAL A 33 -1.49 -0.57 9.96
N ASP A 34 -0.81 0.22 10.78
CA ASP A 34 -0.80 1.68 10.62
C ASP A 34 0.09 2.10 9.43
N VAL A 35 -0.52 2.19 8.26
CA VAL A 35 0.15 2.64 7.03
C VAL A 35 0.62 4.09 7.12
N ARG A 36 0.00 4.95 7.94
CA ARG A 36 0.40 6.36 8.04
C ARG A 36 1.79 6.53 8.68
N ALA A 37 2.24 5.52 9.42
CA ALA A 37 3.60 5.47 9.96
C ALA A 37 4.66 5.19 8.87
N PHE A 38 4.27 4.56 7.76
CA PHE A 38 5.16 4.14 6.68
C PHE A 38 5.66 5.30 5.82
N ASP A 39 6.73 5.03 5.08
CA ASP A 39 7.26 5.89 4.03
C ASP A 39 7.54 5.08 2.77
N VAL A 40 7.41 5.70 1.60
CA VAL A 40 7.90 5.17 0.32
C VAL A 40 9.01 6.08 -0.16
N GLY A 41 10.24 5.57 -0.22
CA GLY A 41 11.41 6.36 -0.59
C GLY A 41 11.62 7.60 0.31
N GLY A 42 11.34 7.49 1.61
CA GLY A 42 11.43 8.58 2.57
C GLY A 42 10.23 9.54 2.57
N VAL A 43 9.30 9.43 1.61
CA VAL A 43 8.11 10.29 1.54
C VAL A 43 6.98 9.66 2.36
N LYS A 44 6.31 10.48 3.18
CA LYS A 44 5.14 10.08 3.98
C LYS A 44 3.90 10.87 3.58
N THR A 45 2.72 10.31 3.83
CA THR A 45 1.46 11.06 3.76
C THR A 45 1.49 12.23 4.74
N GLY A 46 0.89 13.35 4.36
CA GLY A 46 0.89 14.56 5.19
C GLY A 46 2.15 15.41 5.11
N MET A 47 3.21 15.00 4.41
CA MET A 47 4.35 15.90 4.12
C MET A 47 3.92 17.07 3.22
N SER A 48 4.59 18.21 3.38
CA SER A 48 4.51 19.35 2.46
C SER A 48 5.19 19.04 1.12
N ILE A 49 5.02 19.93 0.14
CA ILE A 49 5.65 19.81 -1.18
C ILE A 49 7.18 19.76 -1.06
N GLU A 50 7.79 20.66 -0.29
CA GLU A 50 9.25 20.76 -0.20
C GLU A 50 9.87 19.63 0.64
N GLU A 51 9.18 19.13 1.66
CA GLU A 51 9.60 17.94 2.40
C GLU A 51 9.58 16.71 1.48
N ALA A 52 8.51 16.53 0.70
CA ALA A 52 8.41 15.44 -0.25
C ALA A 52 9.48 15.53 -1.36
N ARG A 53 9.69 16.72 -1.95
CA ARG A 53 10.74 16.96 -2.95
C ARG A 53 12.11 16.59 -2.41
N THR A 54 12.42 17.03 -1.19
CA THR A 54 13.69 16.75 -0.51
C THR A 54 13.87 15.26 -0.26
N ALA A 55 12.83 14.58 0.24
CA ALA A 55 12.86 13.14 0.48
C ALA A 55 13.07 12.35 -0.83
N MET A 56 12.36 12.71 -1.90
CA MET A 56 12.55 12.10 -3.22
C MET A 56 13.98 12.29 -3.74
N ALA A 57 14.49 13.53 -3.72
CA ALA A 57 15.85 13.84 -4.18
C ALA A 57 16.91 13.04 -3.40
N LYS A 58 16.77 12.96 -2.07
CA LYS A 58 17.64 12.16 -1.20
C LYS A 58 17.56 10.67 -1.54
N ASN A 59 16.36 10.13 -1.72
CA ASN A 59 16.15 8.71 -2.01
C ASN A 59 16.80 8.29 -3.33
N PHE A 60 16.71 9.13 -4.36
CA PHE A 60 17.27 8.83 -5.68
C PHE A 60 18.72 9.30 -5.86
N GLY A 61 19.33 9.92 -4.85
CA GLY A 61 20.65 10.55 -4.99
C GLY A 61 20.70 11.58 -6.12
N ALA A 62 19.56 12.23 -6.40
CA ALA A 62 19.38 13.15 -7.51
C ALA A 62 19.34 14.60 -7.02
N SER A 63 19.56 15.55 -7.92
CA SER A 63 19.30 16.97 -7.62
C SER A 63 17.79 17.21 -7.47
N SER A 64 17.40 18.20 -6.65
CA SER A 64 15.99 18.58 -6.51
C SER A 64 15.35 19.00 -7.83
N SER A 65 16.14 19.49 -8.79
CA SER A 65 15.69 19.83 -10.15
C SER A 65 15.30 18.63 -11.01
N ALA A 66 15.76 17.42 -10.67
CA ALA A 66 15.31 16.17 -11.31
C ALA A 66 13.90 15.75 -10.83
N ILE A 67 13.42 16.34 -9.73
CA ILE A 67 12.05 16.18 -9.25
C ILE A 67 11.22 17.27 -9.89
N THR A 68 10.43 16.91 -10.90
CA THR A 68 9.67 17.86 -11.71
C THR A 68 8.21 17.90 -11.29
N GLU A 69 7.54 19.02 -11.54
CA GLU A 69 6.09 19.07 -11.48
C GLU A 69 5.52 18.33 -12.70
N SER A 70 4.47 17.51 -12.51
CA SER A 70 3.89 16.78 -13.64
C SER A 70 3.39 17.73 -14.72
N LYS A 71 3.57 17.38 -16.00
CA LYS A 71 3.07 18.17 -17.14
C LYS A 71 1.79 17.59 -17.77
N SER A 72 1.36 16.39 -17.34
CA SER A 72 0.30 15.61 -18.00
C SER A 72 -1.13 15.98 -17.60
N LEU A 73 -1.27 16.83 -16.59
CA LEU A 73 -2.47 17.55 -16.18
C LEU A 73 -2.00 18.99 -15.90
N PRO A 74 -2.85 20.02 -15.88
CA PRO A 74 -2.47 21.26 -15.22
C PRO A 74 -2.11 20.88 -13.78
N SER A 75 -0.81 20.73 -13.49
CA SER A 75 -0.29 20.33 -12.18
C SER A 75 -0.50 21.41 -11.14
N GLN A 76 -1.10 22.52 -11.57
CA GLN A 76 -1.48 23.68 -10.82
C GLN A 76 -2.98 23.88 -11.02
N VAL A 77 -3.76 23.56 -9.99
CA VAL A 77 -5.21 23.80 -9.99
C VAL A 77 -5.52 24.74 -8.84
N THR A 78 -6.20 25.85 -9.16
CA THR A 78 -6.78 26.69 -8.11
C THR A 78 -7.96 25.94 -7.50
N THR A 79 -7.86 25.63 -6.20
CA THR A 79 -8.99 25.04 -5.46
C THR A 79 -9.72 26.12 -4.67
N LEU A 80 -11.01 25.92 -4.36
CA LEU A 80 -11.74 26.83 -3.45
C LEU A 80 -11.12 26.90 -2.05
N ILE A 81 -10.31 25.92 -1.67
CA ILE A 81 -9.63 25.85 -0.38
C ILE A 81 -8.39 26.75 -0.38
N THR A 82 -7.55 26.64 -1.42
CA THR A 82 -6.27 27.33 -1.51
C THR A 82 -6.41 28.74 -2.07
N GLY A 83 -7.40 28.98 -2.93
CA GLY A 83 -7.62 30.26 -3.62
C GLY A 83 -6.52 30.64 -4.61
N THR A 84 -5.51 29.79 -4.79
CA THR A 84 -4.36 29.97 -5.67
C THR A 84 -3.95 28.65 -6.31
N GLU A 85 -3.21 28.73 -7.41
CA GLU A 85 -2.55 27.61 -8.06
C GLU A 85 -1.56 26.90 -7.11
N GLN A 86 -1.65 25.57 -7.05
CA GLN A 86 -0.84 24.74 -6.17
C GLN A 86 -0.33 23.51 -6.88
N ILE A 87 0.90 23.07 -6.54
CA ILE A 87 1.49 21.85 -7.08
C ILE A 87 0.69 20.63 -6.60
N MET A 88 0.09 19.93 -7.55
CA MET A 88 -0.70 18.72 -7.33
C MET A 88 0.13 17.44 -7.45
N PHE A 89 1.25 17.49 -8.18
CA PHE A 89 2.09 16.32 -8.44
C PHE A 89 3.57 16.68 -8.51
N LEU A 90 4.39 15.90 -7.81
CA LEU A 90 5.82 15.80 -8.05
C LEU A 90 6.15 14.46 -8.71
N VAL A 91 7.07 14.48 -9.66
CA VAL A 91 7.46 13.32 -10.46
C VAL A 91 8.98 13.26 -10.57
N TYR A 92 9.52 12.10 -10.20
CA TYR A 92 10.84 11.66 -10.63
C TYR A 92 10.65 10.56 -11.68
N ASP A 93 11.35 10.67 -12.79
CA ASP A 93 11.34 9.68 -13.87
C ASP A 93 12.75 9.58 -14.45
N ASN A 94 13.39 8.42 -14.31
CA ASN A 94 14.75 8.20 -14.80
C ASN A 94 14.97 6.72 -15.11
N ASN A 95 15.40 6.41 -16.34
CA ASN A 95 15.71 5.05 -16.80
C ASN A 95 14.61 4.02 -16.46
N GLY A 96 13.34 4.44 -16.59
CA GLY A 96 12.17 3.59 -16.33
C GLY A 96 11.83 3.39 -14.85
N THR A 97 12.62 3.90 -13.91
CA THR A 97 12.19 4.05 -12.52
C THR A 97 11.38 5.34 -12.40
N ARG A 98 10.16 5.23 -11.89
CA ARG A 98 9.27 6.38 -11.73
C ARG A 98 8.72 6.46 -10.32
N MET A 99 8.74 7.66 -9.75
CA MET A 99 8.03 7.97 -8.51
C MET A 99 7.16 9.20 -8.71
N GLN A 100 5.88 9.08 -8.40
CA GLN A 100 4.93 10.18 -8.42
C GLN A 100 4.32 10.36 -7.02
N VAL A 101 4.34 11.60 -6.55
CA VAL A 101 3.72 12.01 -5.29
C VAL A 101 2.57 12.94 -5.63
N SER A 102 1.36 12.60 -5.18
CA SER A 102 0.16 13.42 -5.36
C SER A 102 -0.16 14.16 -4.07
N PHE A 103 -0.67 15.39 -4.21
CA PHE A 103 -1.02 16.25 -3.09
C PHE A 103 -2.51 16.56 -3.05
N GLU A 104 -3.01 16.82 -1.85
CA GLU A 104 -4.34 17.35 -1.58
C GLU A 104 -4.22 18.62 -0.74
N PRO A 105 -5.15 19.59 -0.87
CA PRO A 105 -5.19 20.74 0.03
C PRO A 105 -5.38 20.31 1.48
N ARG A 106 -4.69 21.00 2.40
CA ARG A 106 -4.98 20.84 3.83
C ARG A 106 -6.33 21.45 4.17
N VAL A 107 -7.09 20.72 4.97
CA VAL A 107 -8.34 21.18 5.57
C VAL A 107 -8.26 20.88 7.08
N PRO A 108 -8.27 21.89 7.97
CA PRO A 108 -8.40 23.32 7.68
C PRO A 108 -7.21 23.89 6.90
N TYR A 109 -7.46 24.96 6.14
CA TYR A 109 -6.44 25.59 5.31
C TYR A 109 -5.31 26.18 6.15
N ASP A 110 -4.07 25.82 5.81
CA ASP A 110 -2.85 26.37 6.38
C ASP A 110 -2.07 27.11 5.29
N LYS A 111 -1.99 28.43 5.38
CA LYS A 111 -1.28 29.25 4.39
C LYS A 111 0.22 28.95 4.31
N ASN A 112 0.84 28.50 5.40
CA ASN A 112 2.27 28.21 5.45
C ASN A 112 2.59 26.78 4.97
N ASN A 113 1.58 25.92 4.90
CA ASN A 113 1.70 24.54 4.45
C ASN A 113 0.41 24.09 3.75
N PRO A 114 0.10 24.64 2.57
CA PRO A 114 -1.24 24.55 1.98
C PRO A 114 -1.61 23.16 1.47
N MET A 115 -0.60 22.31 1.21
CA MET A 115 -0.76 21.02 0.55
C MET A 115 -0.16 19.89 1.41
N ALA A 116 -0.73 18.71 1.29
CA ALA A 116 -0.30 17.50 1.97
C ALA A 116 -0.20 16.32 0.99
N VAL A 117 0.84 15.51 1.11
CA VAL A 117 0.94 14.24 0.37
C VAL A 117 -0.25 13.36 0.70
N SER A 118 -1.03 12.98 -0.31
CA SER A 118 -2.18 12.08 -0.18
C SER A 118 -1.92 10.71 -0.80
N GLN A 119 -1.05 10.65 -1.80
CA GLN A 119 -0.73 9.43 -2.52
C GLN A 119 0.74 9.41 -2.94
N ILE A 120 1.34 8.22 -2.89
CA ILE A 120 2.67 7.95 -3.42
C ILE A 120 2.59 6.74 -4.33
N SER A 121 3.20 6.83 -5.51
CA SER A 121 3.30 5.76 -6.48
C SER A 121 4.76 5.58 -6.86
N TYR A 122 5.32 4.41 -6.62
CA TYR A 122 6.66 4.02 -7.04
C TYR A 122 6.58 2.85 -8.00
N GLU A 123 7.29 2.92 -9.12
CA GLU A 123 7.18 1.97 -10.22
C GLU A 123 8.54 1.68 -10.84
N LEU A 124 8.77 0.40 -11.14
CA LEU A 124 9.90 -0.09 -11.91
C LEU A 124 9.43 -0.61 -13.27
N PRO A 125 10.32 -0.70 -14.27
CA PRO A 125 10.00 -1.35 -15.55
C PRO A 125 9.55 -2.79 -15.31
N TRP A 126 8.58 -3.24 -16.11
CA TRP A 126 8.09 -4.60 -15.97
C TRP A 126 9.17 -5.65 -16.28
N SER A 127 9.41 -6.54 -15.33
CA SER A 127 10.09 -7.82 -15.50
C SER A 127 9.70 -8.72 -14.32
N LYS A 128 9.79 -10.04 -14.49
CA LYS A 128 9.54 -10.99 -13.38
C LYS A 128 10.50 -10.76 -12.21
N ASP A 129 11.74 -10.41 -12.50
CA ASP A 129 12.76 -10.13 -11.48
C ASP A 129 12.42 -8.86 -10.69
N ASN A 130 11.97 -7.79 -11.38
CA ASN A 130 11.56 -6.56 -10.72
C ASN A 130 10.28 -6.75 -9.89
N GLU A 131 9.33 -7.54 -10.39
CA GLU A 131 8.11 -7.87 -9.64
C GLU A 131 8.44 -8.64 -8.36
N LYS A 132 9.31 -9.65 -8.45
CA LYS A 132 9.76 -10.39 -7.28
C LYS A 132 10.51 -9.47 -6.31
N ALA A 133 11.44 -8.66 -6.81
CA ALA A 133 12.23 -7.74 -5.99
C ALA A 133 11.36 -6.69 -5.27
N MET A 134 10.32 -6.17 -5.95
CA MET A 134 9.35 -5.24 -5.36
C MET A 134 8.59 -5.90 -4.20
N ASN A 135 8.06 -7.11 -4.41
CA ASN A 135 7.35 -7.86 -3.39
C ASN A 135 8.25 -8.18 -2.18
N ASP A 136 9.44 -8.73 -2.42
CA ASP A 136 10.41 -9.08 -1.37
C ASP A 136 10.82 -7.84 -0.56
N ALA A 137 11.12 -6.72 -1.24
CA ALA A 137 11.52 -5.47 -0.59
C ALA A 137 10.38 -4.88 0.24
N ALA A 138 9.15 -4.90 -0.26
CA ALA A 138 7.98 -4.42 0.47
C ALA A 138 7.72 -5.26 1.73
N LEU A 139 7.69 -6.59 1.62
CA LEU A 139 7.51 -7.48 2.77
C LEU A 139 8.63 -7.30 3.80
N LYS A 140 9.88 -7.13 3.35
CA LYS A 140 11.01 -6.87 4.23
C LYS A 140 10.87 -5.53 4.97
N LYS A 141 10.38 -4.48 4.29
CA LYS A 141 10.30 -3.13 4.87
C LYS A 141 9.07 -2.95 5.77
N TYR A 142 7.91 -3.43 5.33
CA TYR A 142 6.62 -3.14 5.97
C TYR A 142 6.09 -4.31 6.80
N GLY A 143 6.76 -5.47 6.76
CA GLY A 143 6.36 -6.65 7.52
C GLY A 143 5.17 -7.39 6.90
N PRO A 144 4.47 -8.23 7.68
CA PRO A 144 3.38 -9.05 7.17
C PRO A 144 2.19 -8.19 6.71
N VAL A 145 1.58 -8.60 5.59
CA VAL A 145 0.38 -7.98 5.00
C VAL A 145 -0.81 -8.08 5.94
N SER A 146 -1.72 -7.11 5.91
CA SER A 146 -2.88 -7.04 6.81
C SER A 146 -3.88 -8.18 6.62
N GLN A 147 -3.90 -8.81 5.45
CA GLN A 147 -4.73 -9.97 5.16
C GLN A 147 -4.28 -10.64 3.87
N ASN A 148 -4.81 -11.84 3.62
CA ASN A 148 -4.73 -12.48 2.32
C ASN A 148 -5.47 -11.68 1.23
N ASN A 149 -4.78 -11.35 0.16
CA ASN A 149 -5.32 -10.68 -1.01
C ASN A 149 -4.54 -11.13 -2.26
N MET A 150 -5.07 -10.86 -3.46
CA MET A 150 -4.38 -11.18 -4.72
C MET A 150 -2.98 -10.54 -4.79
N ASN A 151 -2.83 -9.39 -4.14
CA ASN A 151 -1.65 -8.55 -4.08
C ASN A 151 -1.32 -8.24 -2.60
N PRO A 152 -0.04 -8.14 -2.20
CA PRO A 152 0.31 -7.67 -0.86
C PRO A 152 -0.33 -6.32 -0.53
N LEU A 153 -1.06 -6.29 0.60
CA LEU A 153 -1.86 -5.14 1.01
C LEU A 153 -1.75 -4.93 2.53
N TRP A 154 -1.41 -3.71 2.93
CA TRP A 154 -1.38 -3.26 4.33
C TRP A 154 -2.41 -2.16 4.53
N CYS A 155 -3.12 -2.19 5.65
CA CYS A 155 -4.07 -1.15 6.04
C CYS A 155 -4.52 -1.26 7.50
N ASP A 156 -5.02 -0.15 8.06
CA ASP A 156 -5.45 -0.07 9.46
C ASP A 156 -6.84 -0.68 9.69
N LYS A 157 -7.62 -0.91 8.62
CA LYS A 157 -8.97 -1.51 8.68
C LYS A 157 -9.13 -2.57 7.59
N PRO A 158 -8.50 -3.76 7.71
CA PRO A 158 -8.77 -4.87 6.81
C PRO A 158 -10.25 -5.31 6.96
N LEU A 159 -10.89 -5.68 5.85
CA LEU A 159 -12.26 -6.19 5.87
C LEU A 159 -12.28 -7.60 6.49
N PRO A 160 -13.18 -7.90 7.43
CA PRO A 160 -13.22 -9.20 8.09
C PRO A 160 -13.85 -10.30 7.22
N GLY A 161 -13.57 -11.55 7.54
CA GLY A 161 -14.23 -12.73 6.94
C GLY A 161 -13.82 -12.97 5.49
N THR A 162 -14.78 -13.04 4.56
CA THR A 162 -14.53 -13.21 3.12
C THR A 162 -14.29 -11.89 2.38
N GLY A 163 -14.32 -10.76 3.08
CA GLY A 163 -14.07 -9.45 2.48
C GLY A 163 -12.59 -9.30 2.15
N MET A 164 -12.22 -9.39 0.88
CA MET A 164 -10.86 -9.02 0.45
C MET A 164 -10.75 -7.50 0.38
N GLY A 165 -9.65 -6.94 0.89
CA GLY A 165 -9.36 -5.51 0.79
C GLY A 165 -9.66 -4.72 2.06
N CYS A 166 -9.45 -3.41 1.99
CA CYS A 166 -9.54 -2.52 3.15
C CYS A 166 -10.81 -1.69 3.12
N ALA A 167 -11.26 -1.21 4.28
CA ALA A 167 -12.33 -0.22 4.34
C ALA A 167 -11.97 1.01 3.48
N SER A 168 -12.97 1.67 2.89
CA SER A 168 -12.75 2.77 1.95
C SER A 168 -12.08 4.01 2.55
N ASP A 169 -12.17 4.17 3.87
CA ASP A 169 -11.54 5.26 4.62
C ASP A 169 -10.20 4.87 5.28
N SER A 170 -9.70 3.67 4.96
CA SER A 170 -8.45 3.12 5.46
C SER A 170 -7.26 3.61 4.64
N ALA A 171 -6.17 3.98 5.31
CA ALA A 171 -4.92 4.22 4.60
C ALA A 171 -4.36 2.88 4.11
N THR A 172 -3.92 2.82 2.86
CA THR A 172 -3.47 1.59 2.22
C THR A 172 -2.07 1.70 1.65
N LEU A 173 -1.34 0.60 1.72
CA LEU A 173 -0.14 0.36 0.94
C LEU A 173 -0.36 -0.94 0.15
N GLU A 174 -0.15 -0.92 -1.16
CA GLU A 174 -0.38 -2.07 -2.03
C GLU A 174 0.81 -2.27 -2.98
N VAL A 175 1.21 -3.53 -3.16
CA VAL A 175 2.11 -3.94 -4.25
C VAL A 175 1.29 -4.60 -5.35
N SER A 176 1.36 -4.10 -6.58
CA SER A 176 0.75 -4.72 -7.76
C SER A 176 1.78 -4.82 -8.88
N GLY A 177 2.32 -6.02 -9.12
CA GLY A 177 3.39 -6.23 -10.09
C GLY A 177 4.66 -5.47 -9.73
N THR A 178 5.11 -4.56 -10.60
CA THR A 178 6.28 -3.69 -10.37
C THR A 178 5.94 -2.32 -9.79
N LYS A 179 4.76 -2.20 -9.16
CA LYS A 179 4.27 -0.95 -8.61
C LYS A 179 3.96 -1.07 -7.13
N LEU A 180 4.43 -0.10 -6.34
CA LEU A 180 4.05 0.12 -4.96
C LEU A 180 3.24 1.42 -4.86
N ARG A 181 2.05 1.35 -4.29
CA ARG A 181 1.15 2.49 -4.11
C ARG A 181 0.79 2.66 -2.64
N MET A 182 1.04 3.85 -2.10
CA MET A 182 0.53 4.27 -0.79
C MET A 182 -0.55 5.33 -0.98
N TYR A 183 -1.65 5.24 -0.25
CA TYR A 183 -2.76 6.18 -0.32
C TYR A 183 -3.37 6.40 1.06
N ASP A 184 -3.55 7.66 1.45
CA ASP A 184 -4.29 8.04 2.66
C ASP A 184 -5.56 8.81 2.28
N PRO A 185 -6.75 8.19 2.35
CA PRO A 185 -8.00 8.83 1.98
C PRO A 185 -8.38 9.97 2.92
N ALA A 186 -7.74 10.12 4.09
CA ALA A 186 -8.06 11.21 5.03
C ALA A 186 -7.95 12.60 4.37
N TRP A 187 -6.95 12.81 3.52
CA TRP A 187 -6.73 14.10 2.85
C TRP A 187 -7.80 14.39 1.78
N THR A 188 -8.11 13.40 0.95
CA THR A 188 -9.16 13.51 -0.07
C THR A 188 -10.54 13.66 0.58
N ASN A 189 -10.83 12.90 1.64
CA ASN A 189 -12.09 12.97 2.37
C ASN A 189 -12.27 14.33 3.07
N ALA A 190 -11.21 14.90 3.64
CA ALA A 190 -11.27 16.23 4.25
C ALA A 190 -11.60 17.31 3.22
N ARG A 191 -10.99 17.24 2.03
CA ARG A 191 -11.34 18.11 0.89
C ARG A 191 -12.80 17.92 0.47
N ILE A 192 -13.25 16.68 0.27
CA ILE A 192 -14.63 16.38 -0.13
C ILE A 192 -15.62 16.95 0.89
N LYS A 193 -15.41 16.69 2.17
CA LYS A 193 -16.25 17.19 3.26
C LYS A 193 -16.33 18.72 3.25
N PHE A 194 -15.21 19.42 3.08
CA PHE A 194 -15.21 20.88 2.94
C PHE A 194 -16.06 21.35 1.76
N MET A 195 -15.93 20.69 0.60
CA MET A 195 -16.69 21.05 -0.59
C MET A 195 -18.18 20.77 -0.43
N GLU A 196 -18.56 19.66 0.22
CA GLU A 196 -19.94 19.34 0.57
C GLU A 196 -20.55 20.39 1.50
N GLU A 197 -19.83 20.80 2.55
CA GLU A 197 -20.26 21.86 3.47
C GLU A 197 -20.41 23.22 2.78
N LYS A 198 -19.55 23.53 1.80
CA LYS A 198 -19.63 24.77 1.00
C LYS A 198 -20.78 24.77 0.00
N ASN A 199 -21.10 23.60 -0.57
CA ASN A 199 -22.16 23.44 -1.56
C ASN A 199 -23.52 23.08 -0.94
N ALA A 200 -23.57 22.83 0.37
CA ALA A 200 -24.79 22.53 1.10
C ALA A 200 -25.78 23.68 0.98
N THR A 201 -26.83 23.46 0.18
CA THR A 201 -27.95 24.38 0.02
C THR A 201 -29.19 23.74 0.61
N LYS A 202 -29.99 24.52 1.35
CA LYS A 202 -31.28 24.03 1.85
C LYS A 202 -32.24 23.91 0.67
N PRO A 203 -33.04 22.84 0.57
CA PRO A 203 -34.14 22.78 -0.39
C PRO A 203 -35.04 24.02 -0.27
N GLN A 204 -35.43 24.59 -1.40
CA GLN A 204 -36.27 25.79 -1.49
C GLN A 204 -37.76 25.44 -1.68
N PHE A 205 -38.17 24.23 -1.30
CA PHE A 205 -39.54 23.76 -1.36
C PHE A 205 -40.06 23.44 0.04
#